data_AF-A0A6J7DL13-F1
#
_entry.id   AF-A0A6J7DL13-F1
#
_cell.length_a   1.000
_cell.length_b   1.000
_cell.length_c   1.000
_cell.angle_alpha   90.00
_cell.angle_beta   90.00
_cell.angle_gamma   90.00
#
_symmetry.space_group_name_H-M   'P 1'
#
loop_
_entity.id
_entity.type
_entity.pdbx_description
1 polymer ?
#
loop_
_entity_poly.entity_id
_entity_poly.type
_entity_poly.pdbx_seq_one_letter_code
_entity_poly.pdbx_strand_id
1 'polypeptide(L)'
;MAIASGLGSSSAYTWLKIPATARMAEVAAATTLPILMLGGEPVGDSDETFALWATAMNEPNVRGVVAGRTLLYPNDGNPEGAVARAAAVVRPPSSTHSKGTS
;
A
#
# COMPACT_ATOMS: atom_id res chain seq x y z
N MET A 1 10.54 -14.33 -17.52
CA MET A 1 11.69 -13.40 -17.58
C MET A 1 11.25 -12.08 -16.96
N ALA A 2 11.58 -11.85 -15.69
CA ALA A 2 11.24 -10.63 -14.97
C ALA A 2 12.49 -9.75 -14.90
N ILE A 3 12.47 -8.61 -15.59
CA ILE A 3 13.46 -7.56 -15.41
C ILE A 3 12.80 -6.47 -14.57
N ALA A 4 13.01 -6.55 -13.27
CA ALA A 4 12.84 -5.43 -12.35
C ALA A 4 14.24 -5.04 -11.85
N SER A 5 15.03 -4.45 -12.75
CA SER A 5 16.34 -3.89 -12.44
C SER A 5 16.16 -2.61 -11.63
N GLY A 6 16.27 -2.71 -10.31
CA GLY A 6 16.52 -1.62 -9.38
C GLY A 6 17.65 -2.02 -8.44
N LEU A 7 18.87 -1.64 -8.81
CA LEU A 7 20.14 -1.94 -8.15
C LEU A 7 20.18 -1.54 -6.67
N GLY A 8 20.69 -2.44 -5.82
CA GLY A 8 21.14 -2.15 -4.46
C GLY A 8 21.67 -3.44 -3.81
N SER A 9 22.99 -3.59 -3.71
CA SER A 9 23.69 -4.84 -3.34
C SER A 9 23.59 -5.22 -1.85
N SER A 10 22.44 -5.00 -1.23
CA SER A 10 22.15 -5.45 0.13
C SER A 10 20.64 -5.59 0.32
N SER A 11 20.13 -6.82 0.27
CA SER A 11 18.70 -7.15 0.38
C SER A 11 18.06 -6.84 1.74
N ALA A 12 18.78 -6.17 2.65
CA ALA A 12 18.28 -5.70 3.94
C ALA A 12 17.73 -4.26 3.90
N TYR A 13 18.02 -3.50 2.83
CA TYR A 13 17.62 -2.08 2.71
C TYR A 13 16.90 -1.72 1.40
N THR A 14 16.63 -2.70 0.52
CA THR A 14 15.92 -2.47 -0.74
C THR A 14 14.42 -2.63 -0.54
N TRP A 15 13.69 -1.52 -0.66
CA TRP A 15 12.22 -1.52 -0.67
C TRP A 15 11.74 -1.59 -2.11
N LEU A 16 10.83 -2.52 -2.39
CA LEU A 16 10.32 -2.72 -3.74
C LEU A 16 9.08 -1.85 -3.97
N LYS A 17 9.18 -0.89 -4.89
CA LYS A 17 8.08 0.01 -5.25
C LYS A 17 7.35 -0.50 -6.49
N ILE A 18 6.18 -1.10 -6.31
CA ILE A 18 5.39 -1.74 -7.38
C ILE A 18 4.00 -1.10 -7.49
N PRO A 19 3.42 -0.95 -8.70
CA PRO A 19 2.01 -0.59 -8.84
C PRO A 19 1.10 -1.52 -8.04
N ALA A 20 0.10 -0.96 -7.36
CA ALA A 20 -0.95 -1.80 -6.79
C ALA A 20 -1.68 -2.54 -7.92
N THR A 21 -1.87 -3.84 -7.79
CA THR A 21 -2.58 -4.67 -8.77
C THR A 21 -3.50 -5.67 -8.07
N ALA A 22 -4.51 -6.18 -8.77
CA ALA A 22 -5.39 -7.22 -8.22
C ALA A 22 -4.67 -8.54 -7.89
N ARG A 23 -3.42 -8.72 -8.37
CA ARG A 23 -2.63 -9.94 -8.19
C ARG A 23 -1.50 -9.76 -7.18
N MET A 24 -1.67 -8.87 -6.20
CA MET A 24 -0.62 -8.59 -5.21
C MET A 24 -0.18 -9.82 -4.41
N ALA A 25 -1.05 -10.81 -4.19
CA ALA A 25 -0.66 -12.09 -3.58
C ALA A 25 0.45 -12.82 -4.37
N GLU A 26 0.36 -12.84 -5.71
CA GLU A 26 1.37 -13.47 -6.56
C GLU A 26 2.67 -12.66 -6.58
N VAL A 27 2.57 -11.33 -6.59
CA VAL A 27 3.73 -10.43 -6.53
C VAL A 27 4.44 -10.55 -5.18
N ALA A 28 3.68 -10.61 -4.08
CA ALA A 28 4.21 -10.79 -2.74
C ALA A 28 4.80 -12.19 -2.52
N ALA A 29 4.28 -13.23 -3.19
CA ALA A 29 4.87 -14.57 -3.17
C ALA A 29 6.19 -14.65 -3.96
N ALA A 30 6.37 -13.79 -4.98
CA ALA A 30 7.58 -13.78 -5.81
C ALA A 30 8.80 -13.14 -5.12
N THR A 31 8.63 -12.47 -3.97
CA THR A 31 9.72 -11.83 -3.25
C THR A 31 9.50 -11.83 -1.74
N THR A 32 10.58 -11.97 -0.97
CA THR A 32 10.55 -11.78 0.48
C THR A 32 10.90 -10.35 0.89
N LEU A 33 11.13 -9.45 -0.07
CA LEU A 33 11.47 -8.06 0.19
C LEU A 33 10.24 -7.27 0.66
N PRO A 34 10.42 -6.24 1.49
CA PRO A 34 9.34 -5.32 1.82
C PRO A 34 8.87 -4.56 0.58
N ILE A 35 7.55 -4.53 0.37
CA ILE A 35 6.89 -3.89 -0.77
C ILE A 35 6.21 -2.59 -0.29
N LEU A 36 6.43 -1.51 -1.04
CA LEU A 36 5.62 -0.29 -1.00
C LEU A 36 4.80 -0.20 -2.28
N MET A 37 3.49 -0.12 -2.11
CA MET A 37 2.61 0.02 -3.26
C MET A 37 2.58 1.46 -3.75
N LEU A 38 2.59 1.63 -5.07
CA LEU A 38 2.32 2.93 -5.66
C LEU A 38 0.83 3.20 -5.68
N GLY A 39 0.47 4.41 -5.24
CA GLY A 39 -0.90 4.89 -5.42
C GLY A 39 -1.23 4.95 -6.90
N GLY A 40 -2.39 4.40 -7.27
CA GLY A 40 -2.86 4.35 -8.66
C GLY A 40 -3.04 5.75 -9.27
N GLU A 41 -3.12 5.82 -10.59
CA GLU A 41 -3.37 7.09 -11.28
C GLU A 41 -4.68 7.74 -10.78
N PRO A 42 -4.72 9.07 -10.55
CA PRO A 42 -5.90 9.79 -10.07
C PRO A 42 -7.09 9.80 -11.04
N VAL A 43 -6.96 9.15 -12.19
CA VAL A 43 -7.92 9.17 -13.30
C VAL A 43 -9.01 8.08 -13.16
N GLY A 44 -8.89 7.19 -12.17
CA GLY A 44 -9.85 6.11 -11.90
C GLY A 44 -10.76 6.37 -10.70
N ASP A 45 -11.61 5.39 -10.40
CA ASP A 45 -12.43 5.39 -9.18
C ASP A 45 -11.51 5.32 -7.95
N SER A 46 -11.61 6.34 -7.09
CA SER A 46 -10.82 6.41 -5.87
C SER A 46 -11.19 5.27 -4.91
N ASP A 47 -12.47 4.86 -4.87
CA ASP A 47 -12.94 3.76 -4.03
C ASP A 47 -12.34 2.42 -4.44
N GLU A 48 -12.28 2.15 -5.76
CA GLU A 48 -11.63 0.96 -6.30
C GLU A 48 -10.14 0.93 -5.94
N THR A 49 -9.48 2.09 -6.03
CA THR A 49 -8.06 2.24 -5.66
C THR A 49 -7.83 1.97 -4.17
N PHE A 50 -8.68 2.50 -3.28
CA PHE A 50 -8.59 2.24 -1.85
C PHE A 50 -8.88 0.77 -1.50
N ALA A 51 -9.86 0.14 -2.17
CA ALA A 51 -10.17 -1.28 -1.98
C ALA A 51 -9.02 -2.19 -2.42
N LEU A 52 -8.35 -1.82 -3.52
CA LEU A 52 -7.15 -2.51 -4.00
C LEU A 52 -6.01 -2.43 -2.98
N TRP A 53 -5.76 -1.25 -2.42
CA TRP A 53 -4.75 -1.08 -1.37
C TRP A 53 -5.09 -1.87 -0.11
N ALA A 54 -6.35 -1.84 0.33
CA ALA A 54 -6.80 -2.58 1.51
C ALA A 54 -6.62 -4.10 1.33
N THR A 55 -6.93 -4.62 0.14
CA THR A 55 -6.74 -6.04 -0.18
C THR A 55 -5.27 -6.42 -0.12
N ALA A 56 -4.40 -5.61 -0.73
CA ALA A 56 -2.97 -5.89 -0.78
C ALA A 56 -2.22 -5.67 0.54
N MET A 57 -2.71 -4.79 1.42
CA MET A 57 -2.17 -4.63 2.78
C MET A 57 -2.36 -5.89 3.65
N ASN A 58 -3.21 -6.85 3.26
CA ASN A 58 -3.29 -8.14 3.93
C ASN A 58 -2.05 -9.02 3.71
N GLU A 59 -1.21 -8.70 2.72
CA GLU A 59 0.02 -9.45 2.45
C GLU A 59 1.13 -9.08 3.44
N PRO A 60 1.84 -10.05 4.05
CA PRO A 60 2.77 -9.80 5.15
C PRO A 60 3.99 -8.98 4.75
N ASN A 61 4.35 -9.01 3.46
CA ASN A 61 5.50 -8.29 2.91
C ASN A 61 5.13 -6.89 2.43
N VAL A 62 3.84 -6.54 2.36
CA VAL A 62 3.38 -5.19 2.01
C VAL A 62 3.41 -4.31 3.25
N ARG A 63 4.18 -3.21 3.18
CA ARG A 63 4.45 -2.34 4.33
C ARG A 63 3.75 -0.99 4.27
N GLY A 64 3.12 -0.65 3.14
CA GLY A 64 2.38 0.59 3.00
C GLY A 64 2.19 1.02 1.56
N VAL A 65 1.70 2.25 1.41
CA VAL A 65 1.38 2.88 0.14
C VAL A 65 2.13 4.21 0.02
N VAL A 66 2.67 4.48 -1.16
CA VAL A 66 3.22 5.78 -1.56
C VAL A 66 2.32 6.33 -2.67
N ALA A 67 1.35 7.16 -2.27
CA ALA A 67 0.43 7.82 -3.18
C ALA A 67 0.71 9.33 -3.20
N GLY A 68 1.04 9.86 -4.38
CA GLY A 68 1.34 11.28 -4.58
C GLY A 68 0.14 12.05 -5.12
N ARG A 69 -0.04 11.99 -6.45
CA ARG A 69 -1.06 12.79 -7.15
C ARG A 69 -2.48 12.51 -6.67
N THR A 70 -2.81 11.26 -6.36
CA THR A 70 -4.15 10.83 -5.93
C THR A 70 -4.56 11.39 -4.57
N LEU A 71 -3.58 11.69 -3.70
CA LEU A 71 -3.85 12.32 -2.41
C LEU A 71 -3.78 13.85 -2.49
N LEU A 72 -2.89 14.38 -3.34
CA LEU A 72 -2.72 15.83 -3.49
C LEU A 72 -3.82 16.47 -4.34
N TYR A 73 -4.37 15.73 -5.30
CA TYR A 73 -5.39 16.20 -6.25
C TYR A 73 -6.51 15.16 -6.39
N PRO A 74 -7.26 14.87 -5.31
CA PRO A 74 -8.37 13.92 -5.39
C PRO A 74 -9.53 14.52 -6.20
N ASN A 75 -10.30 13.66 -6.85
CA ASN A 75 -11.40 14.05 -7.74
C ASN A 75 -12.54 14.80 -6.99
N ASP A 76 -12.67 14.57 -5.68
CA ASP A 76 -13.63 15.24 -4.80
C ASP A 76 -13.12 16.58 -4.23
N GLY A 77 -11.88 16.96 -4.56
CA GLY A 77 -11.25 18.19 -4.07
C GLY A 77 -10.93 18.20 -2.58
N ASN A 78 -10.98 17.05 -1.89
CA ASN A 78 -10.74 16.94 -0.44
C ASN A 78 -9.45 16.15 -0.13
N PRO A 79 -8.26 16.79 -0.19
CA PRO A 79 -6.99 16.12 0.09
C PRO A 79 -6.89 15.61 1.53
N GLU A 80 -7.48 16.29 2.51
CA GLU A 80 -7.50 15.85 3.90
C GLU A 80 -8.25 14.52 4.07
N GLY A 81 -9.44 14.42 3.44
CA GLY A 81 -10.23 13.20 3.42
C GLY A 81 -9.53 12.04 2.72
N ALA A 82 -8.85 12.31 1.59
CA ALA A 82 -8.06 11.31 0.86
C ALA A 82 -6.89 10.79 1.71
N VAL A 83 -6.16 11.68 2.38
CA VAL A 83 -5.06 11.31 3.30
C VAL A 83 -5.60 10.51 4.50
N ALA A 84 -6.74 10.90 5.07
CA ALA A 84 -7.36 10.18 6.19
C ALA A 84 -7.77 8.75 5.79
N ARG A 85 -8.37 8.55 4.61
CA ARG A 85 -8.67 7.21 4.09
C ARG A 85 -7.41 6.39 3.84
N ALA A 86 -6.38 6.98 3.24
CA ALA A 86 -5.12 6.29 3.00
C ALA A 86 -4.45 5.85 4.32
N ALA A 87 -4.47 6.73 5.33
CA ALA A 87 -3.94 6.42 6.65
C ALA A 87 -4.71 5.27 7.32
N ALA A 88 -6.04 5.24 7.20
CA ALA A 88 -6.87 4.15 7.73
C ALA A 88 -6.58 2.80 7.06
N VAL A 89 -6.23 2.80 5.77
CA VAL A 89 -5.83 1.59 5.03
C VAL A 89 -4.45 1.09 5.45
N VAL A 90 -3.48 1.99 5.59
CA VAL A 90 -2.09 1.61 5.96
C VAL A 90 -1.98 1.24 7.45
N ARG A 91 -2.74 1.92 8.29
CA ARG A 91 -2.80 1.71 9.73
C ARG A 91 -4.26 1.56 10.15
N PRO A 92 -4.83 0.34 10.05
CA PRO A 92 -6.12 0.09 10.68
C PRO A 92 -6.00 0.38 12.18
N PRO A 93 -7.04 0.97 12.81
CA PRO A 93 -7.01 1.23 14.25
C PRO A 93 -6.72 -0.09 14.97
N SER A 94 -5.61 -0.14 15.70
CA SER A 94 -5.24 -1.33 16.46
C SER A 94 -6.35 -1.62 17.46
N SER A 95 -7.02 -2.75 17.29
CA SER A 95 -7.94 -3.31 18.28
C SER A 95 -7.15 -3.42 19.59
N THR A 96 -7.47 -2.52 20.50
CA THR A 96 -6.75 -2.34 21.76
C THR A 96 -6.89 -3.64 22.54
N HIS A 97 -5.75 -4.27 22.82
CA HIS A 97 -5.63 -5.45 23.67
C HIS A 97 -6.37 -5.18 24.99
N SER A 98 -7.52 -5.83 25.17
CA SER A 98 -8.27 -5.85 26.43
C SER A 98 -7.35 -6.34 27.54
N LYS A 99 -6.94 -5.44 28.44
CA LYS A 99 -6.33 -5.81 29.71
C LYS A 99 -7.31 -6.67 30.48
N GLY A 100 -7.05 -7.98 30.55
CA GLY A 100 -7.66 -8.86 31.52
C GLY A 100 -7.20 -8.45 32.92
N THR A 101 -8.10 -7.87 33.70
CA THR A 101 -8.00 -7.82 35.16
C THR A 101 -8.82 -8.98 35.71
N SER A 102 -8.14 -9.95 36.31
CA SER A 102 -8.68 -10.88 37.31
C SER A 102 -7.55 -11.31 38.22
#